data_AF-A0A2G2DGF3-F1
#
_entry.id   AF-A0A2G2DGF3-F1
#
_cell.length_a   1.000
_cell.length_b   1.000
_cell.length_c   1.000
_cell.angle_alpha   90.00
_cell.angle_beta   90.00
_cell.angle_gamma   90.00
#
_symmetry.space_group_name_H-M   'P 1'
#
loop_
_entity.id
_entity.type
_entity.pdbx_description
1 polymer ?
#
loop_
_entity_poly.entity_id
_entity_poly.type
_entity_poly.pdbx_seq_one_letter_code
_entity_poly.pdbx_strand_id
1 'polypeptide(L)'
;MRFSLIPFLLLVVPLAEIAAFVVIGGQIGVWATLGMVLLTAIIGSFLLRWQGVGLFNRINTEIRGNRVPGRELVHGVMILVAGVLLLTPGFVTDSLGFLLFVPAIRDLVWRSVKDRIVVQTMPSGFGPAAGQRQSGDGVVDLDEDEFQRNPDPSSPWSDEDERLPGPGKRGGGSSNGL
;
A
#
# COMPACT_ATOMS: atom_id res chain seq x y z
N MET A 1 9.58 25.85 -8.81
CA MET A 1 10.28 25.55 -10.08
C MET A 1 10.84 24.12 -10.10
N ARG A 2 10.07 23.10 -9.68
CA ARG A 2 10.58 21.71 -9.51
C ARG A 2 10.07 20.75 -10.57
N PHE A 3 9.10 21.18 -11.37
CA PHE A 3 8.31 20.32 -12.25
C PHE A 3 8.90 20.10 -13.66
N SER A 4 9.93 20.84 -14.07
CA SER A 4 10.52 20.72 -15.43
C SER A 4 11.71 19.77 -15.54
N LEU A 5 12.18 19.16 -14.44
CA LEU A 5 13.40 18.35 -14.46
C LEU A 5 13.14 16.92 -15.00
N ILE A 6 11.95 16.37 -14.77
CA ILE A 6 11.56 15.03 -15.24
C ILE A 6 11.64 14.88 -16.78
N PRO A 7 11.02 15.75 -17.59
CA PRO A 7 11.10 15.61 -19.06
C PRO A 7 12.52 15.79 -19.59
N PHE A 8 13.33 16.64 -18.94
CA PHE A 8 14.74 16.82 -19.30
C PHE A 8 15.54 15.54 -19.03
N LEU A 9 15.36 14.92 -17.86
CA LEU A 9 16.07 13.70 -17.48
C LEU A 9 15.67 12.52 -18.39
N LEU A 10 14.39 12.45 -18.76
CA LEU A 10 13.87 11.46 -19.72
C LEU A 10 14.46 11.61 -21.13
N LEU A 11 14.91 12.82 -21.52
CA LEU A 11 15.62 13.05 -22.78
C LEU A 11 17.13 12.75 -22.65
N VAL A 12 17.75 13.24 -21.58
CA VAL A 12 19.21 13.16 -21.38
C VAL A 12 19.67 11.73 -21.13
N VAL A 13 18.93 10.94 -20.35
CA VAL A 13 19.34 9.57 -20.02
C VAL A 13 19.45 8.69 -21.26
N PRO A 14 18.43 8.55 -22.14
CA PRO A 14 18.56 7.76 -23.36
C PRO A 14 19.66 8.26 -24.30
N LEU A 15 19.88 9.58 -24.37
CA LEU A 15 20.94 10.14 -25.21
C LEU A 15 22.33 9.76 -24.67
N ALA A 16 22.51 9.80 -23.34
CA ALA A 16 23.71 9.34 -22.68
C ALA A 16 23.94 7.83 -22.90
N GLU A 17 22.87 7.03 -22.89
CA GLU A 17 22.96 5.59 -23.19
C GLU A 17 23.44 5.33 -24.61
N ILE A 18 22.86 6.00 -25.60
CA ILE A 18 23.27 5.85 -27.01
C ILE A 18 24.74 6.24 -27.15
N ALA A 19 25.18 7.33 -26.52
CA ALA A 19 26.58 7.73 -26.54
C ALA A 19 27.50 6.67 -25.91
N ALA A 20 27.11 6.09 -24.77
CA ALA A 20 27.86 5.02 -24.11
C ALA A 20 27.94 3.75 -24.98
N PHE A 21 26.82 3.35 -25.61
CA PHE A 21 26.78 2.23 -26.55
C PHE A 21 27.71 2.42 -27.75
N VAL A 22 27.75 3.62 -28.32
CA VAL A 22 28.64 3.93 -29.45
C VAL A 22 30.11 3.88 -29.02
N VAL A 23 30.45 4.47 -27.88
CA VAL A 23 31.84 4.49 -27.38
C VAL A 23 32.32 3.08 -27.05
N ILE A 24 31.54 2.32 -26.28
CA ILE A 24 31.93 0.97 -25.85
C ILE A 24 31.89 0.00 -27.03
N GLY A 25 30.84 0.08 -27.86
CA GLY A 25 30.72 -0.70 -29.09
C GLY A 25 31.88 -0.46 -30.06
N GLY A 26 32.42 0.76 -30.11
CA GLY A 26 33.62 1.09 -30.87
C GLY A 26 34.91 0.48 -30.32
N GLN A 27 35.00 0.21 -29.01
CA GLN A 27 36.20 -0.35 -28.38
C GLN A 27 36.21 -1.89 -28.37
N ILE A 28 35.09 -2.53 -28.02
CA ILE A 28 35.02 -4.00 -27.84
C ILE A 28 34.20 -4.71 -28.93
N GLY A 29 33.55 -3.95 -29.81
CA GLY A 29 32.68 -4.47 -30.86
C GLY A 29 31.21 -4.61 -30.42
N VAL A 30 30.33 -4.54 -31.42
CA VAL A 30 28.87 -4.56 -31.21
C VAL A 30 28.39 -5.89 -30.60
N TRP A 31 28.92 -7.02 -31.07
CA TRP A 31 28.53 -8.34 -30.56
C TRP A 31 28.88 -8.53 -29.07
N ALA A 32 30.08 -8.11 -28.66
CA ALA A 32 30.48 -8.16 -27.27
C ALA A 32 29.62 -7.23 -26.40
N THR A 33 29.29 -6.04 -26.92
CA THR A 33 28.41 -5.07 -26.25
C THR A 33 27.01 -5.62 -26.02
N LEU A 34 26.41 -6.23 -27.05
CA LEU A 34 25.11 -6.90 -26.95
C LEU A 34 25.14 -8.07 -25.96
N GLY A 35 26.22 -8.87 -25.98
CA GLY A 35 26.43 -9.93 -25.00
C GLY A 35 26.50 -9.42 -23.57
N MET A 36 27.19 -8.29 -23.35
CA MET A 36 27.27 -7.65 -22.03
C MET A 36 25.90 -7.17 -21.55
N VAL A 37 25.13 -6.51 -22.43
CA VAL A 37 23.76 -6.08 -22.15
C VAL A 37 22.85 -7.24 -21.76
N LEU A 38 22.93 -8.35 -22.50
CA LEU A 38 22.12 -9.53 -22.19
C LEU A 38 22.53 -10.12 -20.83
N LEU A 39 23.82 -10.17 -20.55
CA LEU A 39 24.37 -10.64 -19.30
C LEU A 39 23.95 -9.75 -18.12
N THR A 40 23.99 -8.42 -18.25
CA THR A 40 23.52 -7.52 -17.19
C THR A 40 22.03 -7.66 -16.95
N ALA A 41 21.21 -7.80 -18.01
CA ALA A 41 19.78 -8.04 -17.88
C ALA A 41 19.46 -9.36 -17.15
N ILE A 42 20.20 -10.44 -17.43
CA ILE A 42 20.05 -11.74 -16.74
C ILE A 42 20.42 -11.59 -15.27
N ILE A 43 21.57 -10.98 -14.96
CA ILE A 43 22.03 -10.76 -13.60
C ILE A 43 21.02 -9.90 -12.82
N GLY A 44 20.55 -8.80 -13.42
CA GLY A 44 19.56 -7.92 -12.83
C GLY A 44 18.23 -8.63 -12.54
N SER A 45 17.74 -9.42 -13.49
CA SER A 45 16.53 -10.24 -13.32
C SER A 45 16.68 -11.26 -12.19
N PHE A 46 17.86 -11.88 -12.09
CA PHE A 46 18.17 -12.83 -11.02
C PHE A 46 18.22 -12.15 -9.64
N LEU A 47 18.88 -11.00 -9.53
CA LEU A 47 18.92 -10.17 -8.33
C LEU A 47 17.52 -9.74 -7.89
N LEU A 48 16.68 -9.31 -8.83
CA LEU A 48 15.29 -8.94 -8.58
C LEU A 48 14.50 -10.12 -7.99
N ARG A 49 14.62 -11.30 -8.60
CA ARG A 49 13.95 -12.53 -8.14
C ARG A 49 14.40 -12.91 -6.73
N TRP A 50 15.70 -12.86 -6.45
CA TRP A 50 16.26 -13.31 -5.18
C TRP A 50 15.94 -12.34 -4.03
N GLN A 51 16.18 -11.04 -4.24
CA GLN A 51 15.93 -10.03 -3.20
C GLN A 51 14.44 -9.71 -3.04
N GLY A 52 13.68 -9.78 -4.13
CA GLY A 52 12.22 -9.54 -4.11
C GLY A 52 11.51 -10.53 -3.20
N VAL A 53 11.75 -11.84 -3.36
CA VAL A 53 11.10 -12.88 -2.54
C VAL A 53 11.41 -12.70 -1.06
N GLY A 54 12.68 -12.47 -0.71
CA GLY A 54 13.08 -12.28 0.68
C GLY A 54 12.41 -11.07 1.33
N LEU A 55 12.17 -10.01 0.55
CA LEU A 55 11.46 -8.83 1.03
C LEU A 55 9.95 -9.07 1.18
N PHE A 56 9.31 -9.72 0.20
CA PHE A 56 7.88 -10.05 0.29
C PHE A 56 7.57 -10.90 1.53
N ASN A 57 8.44 -11.84 1.87
CA ASN A 57 8.30 -12.60 3.11
C ASN A 57 8.36 -11.71 4.35
N ARG A 58 9.29 -10.76 4.43
CA ARG A 58 9.40 -9.82 5.56
C ARG A 58 8.17 -8.93 5.69
N ILE A 59 7.68 -8.38 4.57
CA ILE A 59 6.44 -7.59 4.54
C ILE A 59 5.28 -8.42 5.11
N ASN A 60 5.12 -9.66 4.63
CA ASN A 60 4.07 -10.56 5.12
C ASN A 60 4.22 -10.87 6.63
N THR A 61 5.44 -11.04 7.13
CA THR A 61 5.70 -11.28 8.56
C THR A 61 5.31 -10.06 9.41
N GLU A 62 5.66 -8.85 8.98
CA GLU A 62 5.32 -7.62 9.71
C GLU A 62 3.81 -7.35 9.74
N ILE A 63 3.13 -7.57 8.61
CA ILE A 63 1.67 -7.44 8.50
C ILE A 63 0.97 -8.44 9.45
N ARG A 64 1.41 -9.71 9.46
CA ARG A 64 0.88 -10.72 10.40
C ARG A 64 1.14 -10.37 11.85
N GLY A 65 2.20 -9.62 12.13
CA GLY A 65 2.53 -9.08 13.45
C GLY A 65 1.74 -7.82 13.83
N ASN A 66 0.78 -7.39 13.02
CA ASN A 66 0.00 -6.16 13.20
C ASN A 66 0.90 -4.90 13.29
N ARG A 67 2.06 -4.92 12.62
CA ARG A 67 3.01 -3.80 12.51
C ARG A 67 2.99 -3.23 11.11
N VAL A 68 3.20 -1.92 10.99
CA VAL A 68 3.22 -1.24 9.69
C VAL A 68 4.61 -1.38 9.05
N PRO A 69 4.75 -2.04 7.88
CA PRO A 69 6.04 -2.34 7.25
C PRO A 69 6.60 -1.15 6.45
N GLY A 70 6.63 0.05 7.02
CA GLY A 70 6.98 1.27 6.29
C GLY A 70 8.37 1.22 5.63
N ARG A 71 9.37 0.69 6.35
CA ARG A 71 10.73 0.53 5.83
C ARG A 71 10.77 -0.48 4.69
N GLU A 72 10.14 -1.64 4.87
CA GLU A 72 10.15 -2.74 3.92
C GLU A 72 9.40 -2.37 2.63
N LEU A 73 8.32 -1.58 2.73
CA LEU A 73 7.61 -1.04 1.57
C LEU A 73 8.50 -0.14 0.72
N VAL A 74 9.22 0.82 1.33
CA VAL A 74 10.14 1.69 0.59
C VAL A 74 11.28 0.88 -0.05
N HIS A 75 11.79 -0.12 0.66
CA HIS A 75 12.78 -1.04 0.09
C HIS A 75 12.22 -1.83 -1.10
N GLY A 76 10.94 -2.20 -1.07
CA GLY A 76 10.26 -2.89 -2.17
C GLY A 76 10.11 -2.02 -3.40
N VAL A 77 9.70 -0.77 -3.21
CA VAL A 77 9.64 0.21 -4.30
C VAL A 77 11.03 0.42 -4.90
N MET A 78 12.07 0.57 -4.08
CA MET A 78 13.45 0.72 -4.58
C MET A 78 13.92 -0.50 -5.38
N ILE A 79 13.64 -1.72 -4.92
CA ILE A 79 13.97 -2.95 -5.65
C ILE A 79 13.21 -3.02 -6.99
N LEU A 80 11.94 -2.62 -7.01
CA LEU A 80 11.12 -2.64 -8.21
C LEU A 80 11.61 -1.61 -9.23
N VAL A 81 11.92 -0.39 -8.78
CA VAL A 81 12.54 0.65 -9.60
C VAL A 81 13.90 0.19 -10.13
N ALA A 82 14.74 -0.43 -9.30
CA ALA A 82 16.02 -1.01 -9.72
C ALA A 82 15.84 -2.08 -10.81
N GLY A 83 14.82 -2.93 -10.67
CA GLY A 83 14.47 -3.94 -11.65
C GLY A 83 14.00 -3.34 -12.98
N VAL A 84 13.14 -2.32 -12.96
CA VAL A 84 12.68 -1.62 -14.17
C VAL A 84 13.85 -0.90 -14.86
N LEU A 85 14.75 -0.28 -14.10
CA LEU A 85 15.98 0.31 -14.61
C LEU A 85 16.84 -0.74 -15.33
N LEU A 86 17.08 -1.92 -14.72
CA LEU A 86 17.87 -3.00 -15.33
C LEU A 86 17.16 -3.72 -16.50
N LEU A 87 15.83 -3.70 -16.55
CA LEU A 87 15.06 -4.21 -17.68
C LEU A 87 15.14 -3.30 -18.90
N THR A 88 15.57 -2.04 -18.71
CA THR A 88 15.79 -1.08 -19.78
C THR A 88 17.30 -1.06 -20.06
N PRO A 89 17.82 -2.02 -20.86
CA PRO A 89 19.25 -2.27 -20.93
C PRO A 89 20.01 -1.03 -21.38
N GLY A 90 20.87 -0.54 -20.50
CA GLY A 90 21.70 0.66 -20.70
C GLY A 90 22.89 0.65 -19.76
N PHE A 91 24.04 1.12 -20.19
CA PHE A 91 25.24 1.17 -19.32
C PHE A 91 25.05 2.05 -18.09
N VAL A 92 24.43 3.22 -18.25
CA VAL A 92 24.25 4.18 -17.16
C VAL A 92 23.12 3.72 -16.24
N THR A 93 22.02 3.29 -16.85
CA THR A 93 20.80 2.82 -16.21
C THR A 93 21.06 1.51 -15.46
N ASP A 94 21.87 0.61 -16.02
CA ASP A 94 22.29 -0.63 -15.35
C ASP A 94 23.15 -0.32 -14.12
N SER A 95 24.09 0.63 -14.24
CA SER A 95 24.94 1.05 -13.12
C SER A 95 24.09 1.61 -11.96
N LEU A 96 23.10 2.45 -12.27
CA LEU A 96 22.16 3.00 -11.28
C LEU A 96 21.26 1.91 -10.69
N GLY A 97 20.75 1.01 -11.52
CA GLY A 97 19.93 -0.12 -11.09
C GLY A 97 20.68 -1.03 -10.12
N PHE A 98 21.92 -1.42 -10.46
CA PHE A 98 22.77 -2.22 -9.58
C PHE A 98 23.12 -1.50 -8.28
N LEU A 99 23.40 -0.20 -8.33
CA LEU A 99 23.65 0.60 -7.12
C LEU A 99 22.45 0.57 -6.18
N LEU A 100 21.23 0.64 -6.73
CA LEU A 100 19.98 0.62 -5.96
C LEU A 100 19.66 -0.78 -5.38
N PHE A 101 20.23 -1.86 -5.94
CA PHE A 101 20.17 -3.19 -5.32
C PHE A 101 21.03 -3.31 -4.05
N VAL A 102 22.05 -2.46 -3.88
CA VAL A 102 22.92 -2.50 -2.70
C VAL A 102 22.12 -2.09 -1.45
N PRO A 103 22.05 -2.93 -0.40
CA PRO A 103 21.30 -2.64 0.82
C PRO A 103 21.74 -1.32 1.48
N ALA A 104 23.04 -1.04 1.52
CA ALA A 104 23.58 0.18 2.12
C ALA A 104 23.06 1.47 1.43
N ILE A 105 22.91 1.44 0.11
CA ILE A 105 22.37 2.58 -0.65
C ILE A 105 20.88 2.74 -0.35
N ARG A 106 20.13 1.64 -0.27
CA ARG A 106 18.71 1.65 0.11
C ARG A 106 18.49 2.20 1.51
N ASP A 107 19.31 1.80 2.47
CA ASP A 107 19.23 2.32 3.84
C ASP A 107 19.56 3.83 3.89
N LEU A 108 20.50 4.31 3.06
CA LEU A 108 20.81 5.74 2.94
C LEU A 108 19.63 6.54 2.38
N VAL A 109 18.99 6.02 1.32
CA VAL A 109 17.79 6.63 0.74
C VAL A 109 16.65 6.64 1.77
N TRP A 110 16.41 5.52 2.46
CA TRP A 110 15.41 5.44 3.52
C TRP A 110 15.64 6.50 4.61
N ARG A 111 16.88 6.66 5.10
CA ARG A 111 17.21 7.67 6.12
C ARG A 111 16.88 9.11 5.68
N SER A 112 16.97 9.38 4.38
CA SER A 112 16.70 10.70 3.82
C SER A 112 15.21 10.97 3.58
N VAL A 113 14.41 9.91 3.41
CA VAL A 113 12.98 10.00 3.05
C VAL A 113 12.06 9.73 4.23
N LYS A 114 12.52 8.98 5.26
CA LYS A 114 11.70 8.62 6.44
C LYS A 114 11.05 9.83 7.13
N ASP A 115 11.75 10.96 7.19
CA ASP A 115 11.27 12.18 7.87
C ASP A 115 10.15 12.89 7.09
N ARG A 116 9.91 12.48 5.84
CA ARG A 116 8.85 12.99 4.95
C ARG A 116 7.67 12.03 4.82
N ILE A 117 7.75 10.82 5.39
CA ILE A 117 6.71 9.80 5.32
C ILE A 117 5.91 9.84 6.63
N VAL A 118 4.70 10.38 6.58
CA VAL A 118 3.73 10.24 7.68
C VAL A 118 3.15 8.84 7.59
N VAL A 119 3.65 7.94 8.45
CA VAL A 119 3.05 6.61 8.61
C VAL A 119 1.74 6.79 9.36
N GLN A 120 0.65 6.97 8.63
CA GLN A 120 -0.68 6.80 9.21
C GLN A 120 -0.86 5.30 9.44
N THR A 121 -0.71 4.89 10.70
CA THR A 121 -1.17 3.58 11.16
C THR A 121 -2.67 3.55 10.93
N MET A 122 -3.11 3.05 9.78
CA MET A 122 -4.52 2.68 9.62
C MET A 122 -4.78 1.62 10.69
N PRO A 123 -5.71 1.85 11.64
CA PRO A 123 -6.11 0.79 12.53
C PRO A 123 -6.78 -0.25 11.64
N SER A 124 -6.06 -1.35 11.36
CA SER A 124 -6.58 -2.51 10.66
C SER A 124 -7.56 -3.23 11.57
N GLY A 125 -8.75 -2.65 11.73
CA GLY A 125 -9.89 -3.25 12.40
C GLY A 125 -10.57 -4.26 11.49
N PHE A 126 -9.99 -5.45 11.35
CA PHE A 126 -10.72 -6.66 10.98
C PHE A 126 -10.48 -7.71 12.07
N GLY A 127 -11.05 -7.42 13.23
CA GLY A 127 -11.33 -8.35 14.31
C GLY A 127 -12.75 -8.08 14.80
N PRO A 128 -13.48 -9.08 15.33
CA PRO A 128 -14.78 -8.84 15.93
C PRO A 128 -14.62 -7.76 17.00
N ALA A 129 -15.30 -6.63 16.81
CA ALA A 129 -15.21 -5.46 17.67
C ALA A 129 -15.82 -5.78 19.03
N ALA A 130 -15.01 -6.34 19.94
CA ALA A 130 -15.30 -6.31 21.36
C ALA A 130 -15.03 -4.89 21.87
N GLY A 131 -16.10 -4.10 21.90
CA GLY A 131 -16.27 -2.80 22.56
C GLY A 131 -15.04 -2.08 23.11
N GLN A 132 -14.43 -1.23 22.30
CA GLN A 132 -13.66 -0.09 22.81
C GLN A 132 -14.51 1.17 22.59
N ARG A 133 -15.28 1.53 23.63
CA ARG A 133 -16.06 2.78 23.70
C ARG A 133 -15.12 3.97 23.61
N GLN A 134 -15.12 4.68 22.49
CA GLN A 134 -14.53 6.01 22.41
C GLN A 134 -15.65 7.03 22.53
N SER A 135 -15.80 7.52 23.76
CA SER A 135 -16.66 8.66 24.12
C SER A 135 -16.25 9.87 23.29
N GLY A 136 -17.19 10.44 22.53
CA GLY A 136 -16.87 11.58 21.68
C GLY A 136 -18.00 12.13 20.81
N ASP A 137 -19.25 11.75 21.02
CA ASP A 137 -20.42 12.53 20.61
C ASP A 137 -21.61 11.99 21.39
N GLY A 138 -22.53 12.83 21.84
CA GLY A 138 -23.61 12.47 22.77
C GLY A 138 -24.69 11.55 22.19
N VAL A 139 -24.38 10.78 21.15
CA VAL A 139 -25.27 9.89 20.45
C VAL A 139 -24.84 8.45 20.76
N VAL A 140 -25.70 7.74 21.49
CA VAL A 140 -25.55 6.30 21.73
C VAL A 140 -26.52 5.61 20.77
N ASP A 141 -25.97 5.06 19.68
CA ASP A 141 -26.72 4.15 18.82
C ASP A 141 -26.83 2.82 19.55
N LEU A 142 -28.05 2.49 19.99
CA LEU A 142 -28.37 1.21 20.63
C LEU A 142 -28.96 0.28 19.58
N ASP A 143 -28.47 -0.95 19.55
CA ASP A 143 -29.09 -2.02 18.77
C ASP A 143 -30.46 -2.38 19.38
N GLU A 144 -31.35 -2.94 18.56
CA GLU A 144 -32.76 -3.18 18.89
C GLU A 144 -32.96 -4.13 20.08
N ASP A 145 -31.95 -4.96 20.38
CA ASP A 145 -31.89 -5.87 21.53
C ASP A 145 -31.29 -5.23 22.80
N GLU A 146 -30.55 -4.13 22.69
CA GLU A 146 -30.03 -3.36 23.83
C GLU A 146 -31.03 -2.28 24.30
N PHE A 147 -31.98 -1.88 23.45
CA PHE A 147 -33.03 -0.93 23.78
C PHE A 147 -34.11 -1.54 24.69
N GLN A 148 -34.24 -1.02 25.92
CA GLN A 148 -35.34 -1.36 26.83
C GLN A 148 -36.10 -0.10 27.26
N ARG A 149 -37.39 -0.02 26.90
CA ARG A 149 -38.30 1.04 27.38
C ARG A 149 -38.95 0.58 28.68
N ASN A 150 -38.52 1.15 29.80
CA ASN A 150 -39.17 0.92 31.09
C ASN A 150 -40.17 2.07 31.35
N PRO A 151 -41.46 1.81 31.57
CA PRO A 151 -42.44 2.86 31.82
C PRO A 151 -42.19 3.49 33.20
N ASP A 152 -41.94 4.80 33.21
CA ASP A 152 -41.81 5.60 34.44
C ASP A 152 -43.16 6.25 34.79
N PRO A 153 -43.86 5.79 35.84
CA PRO A 153 -45.16 6.33 36.25
C PRO A 153 -45.09 7.73 36.85
N SER A 154 -43.89 8.29 37.06
CA SER A 154 -43.68 9.66 37.55
C SER A 154 -43.36 10.66 36.43
N SER A 155 -43.32 10.21 35.17
CA SER A 155 -43.12 11.08 34.03
C SER A 155 -44.33 11.98 33.79
N PRO A 156 -44.17 13.31 33.66
CA PRO A 156 -45.28 14.22 33.35
C PRO A 156 -45.90 14.01 31.95
N TRP A 157 -45.33 13.09 31.16
CA TRP A 157 -45.74 12.75 29.80
C TRP A 157 -46.28 11.30 29.70
N SER A 158 -46.55 10.62 30.82
CA SER A 158 -47.00 9.22 30.83
C SER A 158 -48.42 9.01 30.28
N ASP A 159 -49.24 10.06 30.26
CA ASP A 159 -50.69 9.94 30.07
C ASP A 159 -51.13 10.11 28.61
N GLU A 160 -50.20 10.44 27.70
CA GLU A 160 -50.51 10.73 26.29
C GLU A 160 -50.42 9.50 25.37
N ASP A 161 -49.70 8.45 25.78
CA ASP A 161 -49.52 7.22 25.00
C ASP A 161 -50.82 6.38 24.88
N GLU A 162 -51.80 6.56 25.78
CA GLU A 162 -53.10 5.87 25.71
C GLU A 162 -54.05 6.42 24.62
N ARG A 163 -53.77 7.58 24.03
CA ARG A 163 -54.65 8.20 23.00
C ARG A 163 -54.20 8.00 21.57
N LEU A 164 -53.02 7.42 21.35
CA LEU A 164 -52.53 7.15 20.00
C LEU A 164 -53.03 5.78 19.53
N PRO A 165 -53.77 5.69 18.40
CA PRO A 165 -54.10 4.40 17.82
C PRO A 165 -52.80 3.69 17.45
N GLY A 166 -52.52 2.59 18.14
CA GLY A 166 -51.32 1.79 17.92
C GLY A 166 -51.17 1.38 16.45
N PRO A 167 -49.94 1.18 15.95
CA PRO A 167 -49.70 0.83 14.55
C PRO A 167 -50.46 -0.46 14.23
N GLY A 168 -51.47 -0.34 13.38
CA GLY A 168 -52.36 -1.43 13.02
C GLY A 168 -51.59 -2.64 12.53
N LYS A 169 -51.71 -3.77 13.23
CA LYS A 169 -51.21 -5.06 12.76
C LYS A 169 -51.86 -5.37 11.41
N ARG A 170 -51.11 -5.22 10.32
CA ARG A 170 -51.48 -5.78 9.02
C ARG A 170 -51.49 -7.30 9.17
N GLY A 171 -52.67 -7.90 8.98
CA GLY A 171 -52.93 -9.31 9.17
C GLY A 171 -52.03 -10.20 8.32
N GLY A 172 -51.38 -11.16 8.97
CA GLY A 172 -50.83 -12.35 8.33
C GLY A 172 -51.98 -13.33 8.05
N GLY A 173 -52.38 -13.44 6.78
CA GLY A 173 -53.32 -14.46 6.32
C GLY A 173 -52.63 -15.82 6.29
N SER A 174 -52.88 -16.64 7.30
CA SER A 174 -52.62 -18.09 7.25
C SER A 174 -53.88 -18.78 6.73
N SER A 175 -53.90 -19.08 5.43
CA SER A 175 -54.88 -19.97 4.81
C SER A 175 -54.53 -21.41 5.15
N ASN A 176 -55.22 -22.00 6.13
CA ASN A 176 -55.32 -23.45 6.29
C ASN A 176 -56.79 -23.85 6.13
N GLY A 177 -57.05 -24.72 5.15
CA GLY A 177 -58.36 -25.35 4.95
C GLY A 177 -58.24 -26.56 4.03
N LEU A 178 -58.25 -27.74 4.68
CA LEU A 178 -58.64 -29.08 4.19
C LEU A 178 -57.66 -29.82 3.25
#